data_AF-A0A023G2P6-F1
#
_entry.id   AF-A0A023G2P6-F1
#
_cell.length_a   1.000
_cell.length_b   1.000
_cell.length_c   1.000
_cell.angle_alpha   90.00
_cell.angle_beta   90.00
_cell.angle_gamma   90.00
#
_symmetry.space_group_name_H-M   'P 1'
#
loop_
_entity.id
_entity.type
_entity.pdbx_description
1 polymer ?
#
loop_
_entity_poly.entity_id
_entity_poly.type
_entity_poly.pdbx_seq_one_letter_code
_entity_poly.pdbx_strand_id
1 'polypeptide(L)'
;MVSTAAIEFMAVSCRDVTSLNLTDRCEFVRSEPSCVPNMGLVNYLEIIYCLLGPEHYVESLLLTVAWLLVLFVGLGVTSGDFLTPALFVISKTLHMSQNMAGVTLLAFGNGSPDIFAALAGVRQGSYELVIGGLIGGGIFVTTVVAGSVFLTKPFKLAGRPFTRDCVFYFSAAAWAFYMFYTGEITMLHAIGFICLYCVYMALVVVSGILYQRYLAKEQDCKHRDQEKACQDEKPAKNGR
;
A
#
# COMPACT_ATOMS: atom_id res chain seq x y z
N MET A 1 36.13 -26.32 -32.43
CA MET A 1 35.56 -25.27 -33.30
C MET A 1 34.67 -24.38 -32.41
N VAL A 2 35.32 -23.42 -31.76
CA VAL A 2 34.67 -22.35 -30.99
C VAL A 2 34.61 -21.18 -31.97
N SER A 3 33.44 -20.90 -32.52
CA SER A 3 33.27 -19.80 -33.48
C SER A 3 32.70 -18.59 -32.73
N THR A 4 33.62 -17.66 -32.51
CA THR A 4 33.50 -16.25 -32.13
C THR A 4 32.44 -15.49 -32.93
N ALA A 5 31.16 -15.56 -32.52
CA ALA A 5 30.09 -14.72 -33.06
C ALA A 5 29.07 -14.27 -31.98
N ALA A 6 29.48 -14.23 -30.72
CA ALA A 6 28.76 -13.52 -29.65
C ALA A 6 29.51 -12.22 -29.37
N ILE A 7 29.52 -11.32 -30.35
CA ILE A 7 29.85 -9.91 -30.12
C ILE A 7 28.68 -9.35 -29.31
N GLU A 8 29.00 -8.85 -28.12
CA GLU A 8 28.17 -8.02 -27.26
C GLU A 8 27.25 -7.10 -28.07
N PHE A 9 25.99 -7.49 -28.25
CA PHE A 9 24.94 -6.50 -28.41
C PHE A 9 24.72 -5.94 -27.01
N MET A 10 25.34 -4.79 -26.73
CA MET A 10 24.88 -3.91 -25.66
C MET A 10 23.39 -3.65 -25.90
N ALA A 11 22.51 -4.39 -25.23
CA ALA A 11 21.10 -4.10 -25.24
C ALA A 11 20.90 -2.78 -24.50
N VAL A 12 20.97 -1.67 -25.24
CA VAL A 12 20.67 -0.33 -24.70
C VAL A 12 19.23 -0.36 -24.26
N SER A 13 19.00 -0.40 -22.95
CA SER A 13 17.67 -0.40 -22.38
C SER A 13 17.12 1.02 -22.42
N CYS A 14 15.79 1.19 -22.40
CA CYS A 14 15.18 2.52 -22.22
C CYS A 14 15.71 3.26 -20.97
N ARG A 15 16.29 2.53 -20.01
CA ARG A 15 16.99 3.07 -18.84
C ARG A 15 18.16 4.00 -19.21
N ASP A 16 18.82 3.75 -20.33
CA ASP A 16 20.05 4.43 -20.75
C ASP A 16 19.82 5.65 -21.63
N VAL A 17 18.55 6.06 -21.85
CA VAL A 17 18.20 7.24 -22.67
C VAL A 17 18.95 8.52 -22.26
N THR A 18 19.28 8.66 -20.98
CA THR A 18 19.98 9.85 -20.45
C THR A 18 21.47 9.84 -20.80
N SER A 19 22.03 8.69 -21.19
CA SER A 19 23.43 8.54 -21.61
C SER A 19 23.67 9.02 -23.05
N LEU A 20 22.60 9.14 -23.85
CA LEU A 20 22.65 9.63 -25.22
C LEU A 20 22.74 11.16 -25.31
N ASN A 21 23.27 11.64 -26.43
CA ASN A 21 23.29 13.06 -26.79
C ASN A 21 21.86 13.60 -26.90
N LEU A 22 21.65 14.87 -26.53
CA LEU A 22 20.30 15.47 -26.44
C LEU A 22 19.49 15.35 -27.73
N THR A 23 20.14 15.43 -28.90
CA THR A 23 19.50 15.34 -30.22
C THR A 23 18.98 13.94 -30.54
N ASP A 24 19.62 12.88 -30.02
CA ASP A 24 19.33 11.49 -30.38
C ASP A 24 18.28 10.86 -29.46
N ARG A 25 17.96 11.50 -28.32
CA ARG A 25 17.05 10.95 -27.29
C ARG A 25 15.63 10.76 -27.79
N CYS A 26 15.09 11.69 -28.56
CA CYS A 26 13.72 11.57 -29.06
C CYS A 26 13.59 10.44 -30.09
N GLU A 27 14.56 10.35 -31.01
CA GLU A 27 14.58 9.29 -32.01
C GLU A 27 14.74 7.93 -31.34
N PHE A 28 15.61 7.82 -30.34
CA PHE A 28 15.78 6.62 -29.53
C PHE A 28 14.48 6.19 -28.82
N VAL A 29 13.79 7.10 -28.14
CA VAL A 29 12.53 6.79 -27.42
C VAL A 29 11.44 6.27 -28.35
N ARG A 30 11.38 6.75 -29.59
CA ARG A 30 10.39 6.31 -30.59
C ARG A 30 10.77 5.01 -31.31
N SER A 31 12.06 4.78 -31.50
CA SER A 31 12.56 3.62 -32.25
C SER A 31 12.71 2.39 -31.37
N GLU A 32 13.02 2.57 -30.09
CA GLU A 32 13.30 1.49 -29.17
C GLU A 32 12.00 0.89 -28.58
N PRO A 33 11.66 -0.37 -28.88
CA PRO A 33 10.41 -0.99 -28.43
C PRO A 33 10.33 -1.15 -26.91
N SER A 34 11.46 -1.13 -26.20
CA SER A 34 11.48 -1.14 -24.73
C SER A 34 11.05 0.20 -24.10
N CYS A 35 11.01 1.29 -24.87
CA CYS A 35 10.51 2.60 -24.42
C CYS A 35 9.01 2.82 -24.66
N VAL A 36 8.38 2.00 -25.50
CA VAL A 36 6.95 2.17 -25.83
C VAL A 36 6.11 1.42 -24.78
N PRO A 37 5.31 2.13 -23.96
CA PRO A 37 4.54 1.48 -22.91
C PRO A 37 3.39 0.64 -23.50
N ASN A 38 3.48 -0.68 -23.38
CA ASN A 38 2.43 -1.60 -23.84
C ASN A 38 1.16 -1.60 -22.96
N MET A 39 1.20 -0.98 -21.77
CA MET A 39 0.08 -0.94 -20.80
C MET A 39 -0.14 0.45 -20.18
N GLY A 40 0.62 1.48 -20.58
CA GLY A 40 0.51 2.83 -20.03
C GLY A 40 -0.50 3.67 -20.81
N LEU A 41 -1.37 4.40 -20.11
CA LEU A 41 -2.33 5.31 -20.75
C LEU A 41 -1.65 6.54 -21.37
N VAL A 42 -0.46 6.91 -20.85
CA VAL A 42 0.29 8.12 -21.24
C VAL A 42 1.77 7.76 -21.44
N ASN A 43 2.33 8.13 -22.60
CA ASN A 43 3.76 7.96 -22.88
C ASN A 43 4.57 9.16 -22.37
N TYR A 44 4.92 9.13 -21.08
CA TYR A 44 5.69 10.21 -20.45
C TYR A 44 7.07 10.41 -21.09
N LEU A 45 7.71 9.33 -21.58
CA LEU A 45 9.02 9.40 -22.23
C LEU A 45 8.93 10.23 -23.52
N GLU A 46 7.91 10.00 -24.35
CA GLU A 46 7.70 10.78 -25.56
C GLU A 46 7.33 12.24 -25.25
N ILE A 47 6.51 12.48 -24.24
CA ILE A 47 6.15 13.85 -23.84
C ILE A 47 7.41 14.62 -23.40
N ILE A 48 8.24 14.02 -22.55
CA ILE A 48 9.43 14.67 -21.98
C ILE A 48 10.52 14.86 -23.04
N TYR A 49 10.87 13.82 -23.79
CA TYR A 49 12.02 13.85 -24.70
C TYR A 49 11.68 14.34 -26.12
N CYS A 50 10.43 14.21 -26.58
CA CYS A 50 10.04 14.59 -27.95
C CYS A 50 9.13 15.82 -28.04
N LEU A 51 8.11 15.96 -27.19
CA LEU A 51 7.18 17.11 -27.28
C LEU A 51 7.77 18.38 -26.65
N LEU A 52 8.30 18.27 -25.43
CA LEU A 52 8.85 19.43 -24.72
C LEU A 52 10.32 19.69 -25.10
N GLY A 53 11.04 18.64 -25.49
CA GLY A 53 12.42 18.72 -25.95
C GLY A 53 13.41 19.14 -24.86
N PRO A 54 14.72 19.11 -25.17
CA PRO A 54 15.76 19.43 -24.20
C PRO A 54 15.85 20.92 -23.83
N GLU A 55 15.41 21.81 -24.71
CA GLU A 55 15.42 23.27 -24.51
C GLU A 55 14.45 23.72 -23.40
N HIS A 56 13.42 22.93 -23.08
CA HIS A 56 12.39 23.28 -22.09
C HIS A 56 12.30 22.27 -20.94
N TYR A 57 13.45 21.74 -20.50
CA TYR A 57 13.50 20.75 -19.41
C TYR A 57 12.90 21.28 -18.09
N VAL A 58 13.09 22.58 -17.79
CA VAL A 58 12.55 23.20 -16.57
C VAL A 58 11.03 23.26 -16.61
N GLU A 59 10.45 23.66 -17.74
CA GLU A 59 9.00 23.70 -17.93
C GLU A 59 8.39 22.29 -17.83
N SER A 60 9.06 21.29 -18.39
CA SER A 60 8.67 19.87 -18.28
C SER A 60 8.66 19.39 -16.83
N LEU A 61 9.69 19.76 -16.07
CA LEU A 61 9.79 19.45 -14.65
C LEU A 61 8.68 20.14 -13.86
N LEU A 62 8.45 21.43 -14.09
CA LEU A 62 7.40 22.20 -13.42
C LEU A 62 6.00 21.64 -13.72
N LEU A 63 5.73 21.30 -14.98
CA LEU A 63 4.46 20.68 -15.37
C LEU A 63 4.27 19.32 -14.70
N THR A 64 5.31 18.50 -14.64
CA THR A 64 5.27 17.19 -14.00
C THR A 64 5.05 17.31 -12.49
N VAL A 65 5.72 18.26 -11.82
CA VAL A 65 5.53 18.55 -10.40
C VAL A 65 4.12 19.11 -10.13
N ALA A 66 3.64 20.03 -10.96
CA ALA A 66 2.29 20.56 -10.85
C ALA A 66 1.24 19.45 -11.02
N TRP A 67 1.43 18.56 -12.00
CA TRP A 67 0.57 17.40 -12.20
C TRP A 67 0.59 16.46 -10.99
N LEU A 68 1.77 16.18 -10.43
CA LEU A 68 1.91 15.37 -9.21
C LEU A 68 1.17 16.01 -8.03
N LEU A 69 1.25 17.32 -7.84
CA LEU A 69 0.53 18.05 -6.79
C LEU A 69 -0.99 17.97 -6.99
N VAL A 70 -1.48 18.11 -8.22
CA VAL A 70 -2.91 17.94 -8.53
C VAL A 70 -3.37 16.53 -8.18
N LEU A 71 -2.61 15.49 -8.56
CA LEU A 71 -2.91 14.11 -8.20
C LEU A 71 -2.89 13.90 -6.68
N PHE A 72 -1.89 14.46 -5.98
CA PHE A 72 -1.77 14.33 -4.54
C PHE A 72 -2.96 14.98 -3.80
N VAL A 73 -3.33 16.21 -4.18
CA VAL A 73 -4.49 16.90 -3.63
C VAL A 73 -5.78 16.14 -3.97
N GLY A 74 -5.92 15.67 -5.21
CA GLY A 74 -7.06 14.87 -5.65
C GLY A 74 -7.23 13.62 -4.80
N LEU A 75 -6.17 12.82 -4.62
CA LEU A 75 -6.18 11.65 -3.75
C LEU A 75 -6.49 12.00 -2.29
N GLY A 76 -5.95 13.12 -1.78
CA GLY A 76 -6.23 13.59 -0.42
C GLY A 76 -7.71 13.92 -0.21
N VAL A 77 -8.30 14.70 -1.12
CA VAL A 77 -9.73 15.07 -1.08
C VAL A 77 -10.61 13.83 -1.25
N THR A 78 -10.31 12.96 -2.22
CA THR A 78 -11.05 11.71 -2.42
C THR A 78 -10.97 10.79 -1.21
N SER A 79 -9.80 10.67 -0.58
CA SER A 79 -9.62 9.87 0.63
C SER A 79 -10.41 10.43 1.82
N GLY A 80 -10.41 11.75 2.00
CA GLY A 80 -11.11 12.42 3.09
C GLY A 80 -12.64 12.35 2.93
N ASP A 81 -13.14 12.81 1.79
CA ASP A 81 -14.56 13.09 1.62
C ASP A 81 -15.36 11.89 1.12
N PHE A 82 -14.72 10.93 0.44
CA PHE A 82 -15.41 9.78 -0.16
C PHE A 82 -15.01 8.46 0.49
N LEU A 83 -13.70 8.18 0.60
CA LEU A 83 -13.23 6.89 1.11
C LEU A 83 -13.52 6.71 2.60
N THR A 84 -13.27 7.75 3.41
CA THR A 84 -13.45 7.67 4.88
C THR A 84 -14.92 7.41 5.26
N PRO A 85 -15.92 8.14 4.74
CA PRO A 85 -17.33 7.84 5.02
C PRO A 85 -17.76 6.48 4.48
N ALA A 86 -17.30 6.08 3.29
CA ALA A 86 -17.60 4.76 2.74
C ALA A 86 -17.09 3.63 3.64
N LEU A 87 -15.84 3.73 4.12
CA LEU A 87 -15.27 2.78 5.08
C LEU A 87 -16.04 2.75 6.40
N PHE A 88 -16.51 3.90 6.88
CA PHE A 88 -17.34 3.96 8.08
C PHE A 88 -18.64 3.18 7.92
N VAL A 89 -19.37 3.40 6.81
CA VAL A 89 -20.62 2.70 6.51
C VAL A 89 -20.37 1.19 6.35
N ILE A 90 -19.38 0.79 5.56
CA ILE A 90 -19.04 -0.62 5.34
C ILE A 90 -18.66 -1.29 6.67
N SER A 91 -17.86 -0.64 7.50
CA SER A 91 -17.47 -1.14 8.83
C SER A 91 -18.69 -1.36 9.73
N LYS A 92 -19.70 -0.47 9.66
CA LYS A 92 -20.95 -0.63 10.42
C LYS A 92 -21.78 -1.80 9.89
N THR A 93 -21.94 -1.92 8.57
CA THR A 93 -22.71 -3.01 7.95
C THR A 93 -22.06 -4.37 8.17
N LEU A 94 -20.73 -4.46 8.16
CA LEU A 94 -19.98 -5.70 8.43
C LEU A 94 -19.77 -5.97 9.93
N HIS A 95 -20.34 -5.16 10.82
CA HIS A 95 -20.18 -5.26 12.28
C HIS A 95 -18.70 -5.35 12.72
N MET A 96 -17.84 -4.63 12.01
CA MET A 96 -16.40 -4.65 12.20
C MET A 96 -15.93 -3.39 12.93
N SER A 97 -14.78 -3.47 13.62
CA SER A 97 -14.19 -2.28 14.25
C SER A 97 -13.50 -1.39 13.22
N GLN A 98 -13.44 -0.09 13.48
CA GLN A 98 -12.76 0.88 12.59
C GLN A 98 -11.28 0.53 12.37
N ASN A 99 -10.61 0.01 13.42
CA ASN A 99 -9.23 -0.46 13.31
C ASN A 99 -9.10 -1.61 12.30
N MET A 100 -10.00 -2.59 12.36
CA MET A 100 -10.00 -3.67 11.39
C MET A 100 -10.30 -3.18 9.97
N ALA A 101 -11.20 -2.20 9.81
CA ALA A 101 -11.54 -1.66 8.49
C ALA A 101 -10.33 -0.96 7.86
N GLY A 102 -9.55 -0.24 8.66
CA GLY A 102 -8.27 0.32 8.24
C GLY A 102 -7.26 -0.74 7.80
N VAL A 103 -6.99 -1.74 8.64
CA VAL A 103 -5.95 -2.74 8.32
C VAL A 103 -6.36 -3.75 7.24
N THR A 104 -7.63 -3.75 6.80
CA THR A 104 -8.13 -4.67 5.76
C THR A 104 -8.61 -3.93 4.52
N LEU A 105 -9.72 -3.18 4.60
CA LEU A 105 -10.36 -2.55 3.44
C LEU A 105 -9.53 -1.40 2.88
N LEU A 106 -9.03 -0.52 3.75
CA LEU A 106 -8.15 0.57 3.32
C LEU A 106 -6.82 0.03 2.79
N ALA A 107 -6.22 -0.92 3.50
CA ALA A 107 -4.98 -1.58 3.06
C ALA A 107 -5.15 -2.29 1.70
N PHE A 108 -6.25 -2.99 1.49
CA PHE A 108 -6.56 -3.66 0.23
C PHE A 108 -6.82 -2.66 -0.91
N GLY A 109 -7.56 -1.58 -0.63
CA GLY A 109 -7.84 -0.52 -1.61
C GLY A 109 -6.55 0.15 -2.11
N ASN A 110 -5.60 0.41 -1.21
CA ASN A 110 -4.31 0.99 -1.57
C ASN A 110 -3.40 -0.03 -2.27
N GLY A 111 -3.34 -1.28 -1.79
CA GLY A 111 -2.43 -2.29 -2.35
C GLY A 111 -2.86 -2.88 -3.70
N SER A 112 -4.15 -2.82 -4.04
CA SER A 112 -4.67 -3.35 -5.31
C SER A 112 -4.00 -2.71 -6.55
N PRO A 113 -4.01 -1.38 -6.74
CA PRO A 113 -3.32 -0.75 -7.87
C PRO A 113 -1.81 -0.99 -7.86
N ASP A 114 -1.17 -1.05 -6.69
CA ASP A 114 0.26 -1.33 -6.56
C ASP A 114 0.62 -2.73 -7.09
N ILE A 115 -0.20 -3.75 -6.80
CA ILE A 115 -0.01 -5.10 -7.34
C ILE A 115 -0.13 -5.12 -8.87
N PHE A 116 -1.12 -4.42 -9.43
CA PHE A 116 -1.27 -4.34 -10.88
C PHE A 116 -0.10 -3.61 -11.54
N ALA A 117 0.37 -2.51 -10.94
CA ALA A 117 1.54 -1.77 -11.42
C ALA A 117 2.81 -2.62 -11.33
N ALA A 118 3.02 -3.32 -10.22
CA ALA A 118 4.14 -4.24 -10.03
C ALA A 118 4.13 -5.38 -11.06
N LEU A 119 2.97 -5.99 -11.31
CA LEU A 119 2.81 -7.04 -12.31
C LEU A 119 3.09 -6.53 -13.73
N ALA A 120 2.61 -5.32 -14.06
CA ALA A 120 2.91 -4.69 -15.34
C ALA A 120 4.41 -4.40 -15.50
N GLY A 121 5.08 -3.90 -14.47
CA GLY A 121 6.52 -3.63 -14.48
C GLY A 121 7.38 -4.90 -14.59
N VAL A 122 7.01 -5.97 -13.87
CA VAL A 122 7.69 -7.27 -13.96
C VAL A 122 7.54 -7.87 -15.35
N ARG A 123 6.36 -7.76 -15.98
CA ARG A 123 6.14 -8.21 -17.37
C ARG A 123 7.00 -7.46 -18.39
N GLN A 124 7.40 -6.23 -18.08
CA GLN A 124 8.30 -5.42 -18.90
C GLN A 124 9.79 -5.68 -18.59
N GLY A 125 10.11 -6.62 -17.69
CA GLY A 125 11.49 -6.90 -17.28
C GLY A 125 12.07 -5.91 -16.27
N SER A 126 11.28 -4.98 -15.76
CA SER A 126 11.72 -3.92 -14.84
C SER A 126 11.65 -4.33 -13.36
N TYR A 127 12.22 -5.48 -13.01
CA TYR A 127 12.11 -6.06 -11.66
C TYR A 127 12.76 -5.20 -10.57
N GLU A 128 13.93 -4.61 -10.85
CA GLU A 128 14.64 -3.75 -9.88
C GLU A 128 13.83 -2.52 -9.50
N LEU A 129 13.18 -1.90 -10.49
CA LEU A 129 12.36 -0.70 -10.29
C LEU A 129 11.10 -1.03 -9.49
N VAL A 130 10.46 -2.16 -9.79
CA VAL A 130 9.27 -2.64 -9.07
C VAL A 130 9.61 -2.93 -7.60
N ILE A 131 10.69 -3.68 -7.35
CA ILE A 131 11.10 -4.03 -5.99
C ILE A 131 11.51 -2.77 -5.20
N GLY A 132 12.28 -1.87 -5.82
CA GLY A 132 12.67 -0.60 -5.22
C GLY A 132 11.47 0.27 -4.86
N GLY A 133 10.45 0.32 -5.73
CA GLY A 133 9.20 1.04 -5.48
C GLY A 133 8.41 0.46 -4.29
N LEU A 134 8.27 -0.87 -4.21
CA LEU A 134 7.54 -1.53 -3.12
C LEU A 134 8.19 -1.31 -1.75
N ILE A 135 9.52 -1.48 -1.66
CA ILE A 135 10.26 -1.27 -0.40
C ILE A 135 10.27 0.21 -0.02
N GLY A 136 10.55 1.09 -1.00
CA GLY A 136 10.56 2.54 -0.80
C GLY A 136 9.21 3.05 -0.30
N GLY A 137 8.11 2.58 -0.89
CA GLY A 137 6.75 2.90 -0.44
C GLY A 137 6.47 2.46 1.00
N GLY A 138 6.83 1.22 1.36
CA GLY A 138 6.70 0.73 2.73
C GLY A 138 7.49 1.54 3.75
N ILE A 139 8.74 1.89 3.43
CA ILE A 139 9.59 2.76 4.28
C ILE A 139 8.97 4.16 4.39
N PHE A 140 8.52 4.74 3.28
CA PHE A 140 7.90 6.08 3.28
C PHE A 140 6.64 6.12 4.16
N VAL A 141 5.76 5.14 4.04
CA VAL A 141 4.53 5.08 4.85
C VAL A 141 4.84 4.89 6.34
N THR A 142 5.79 4.00 6.68
CA THR A 142 6.11 3.72 8.08
C THR A 142 6.93 4.80 8.77
N THR A 143 7.71 5.58 8.02
CA THR A 143 8.55 6.65 8.59
C THR A 143 7.87 8.01 8.48
N VAL A 144 7.58 8.48 7.28
CA VAL A 144 7.06 9.83 7.02
C VAL A 144 5.58 9.92 7.36
N VAL A 145 4.76 9.02 6.84
CA VAL A 145 3.30 9.08 7.06
C VAL A 145 2.98 8.78 8.51
N ALA A 146 3.41 7.64 9.05
CA ALA A 146 3.14 7.31 10.46
C ALA A 146 3.78 8.35 11.41
N GLY A 147 5.01 8.80 11.15
CA GLY A 147 5.68 9.83 11.94
C GLY A 147 4.91 11.16 11.97
N SER A 148 4.41 11.61 10.82
CA SER A 148 3.58 12.83 10.76
C SER A 148 2.26 12.70 11.52
N VAL A 149 1.62 11.52 11.50
CA VAL A 149 0.39 11.24 12.26
C VAL A 149 0.68 11.28 13.78
N PHE A 150 1.82 10.73 14.22
CA PHE A 150 2.24 10.82 15.63
C PHE A 150 2.51 12.26 16.10
N LEU A 151 3.07 13.12 15.23
CA LEU A 151 3.37 14.51 15.56
C LEU A 151 2.14 15.42 15.58
N THR A 152 1.13 15.13 14.76
CA THR A 152 -0.01 16.05 14.56
C THR A 152 -1.01 16.01 15.71
N LYS A 153 -1.35 14.84 16.25
CA LYS A 153 -2.28 14.73 17.39
C LYS A 153 -1.93 13.54 18.29
N PRO A 154 -1.97 13.70 19.63
CA PRO A 154 -1.89 12.56 20.53
C PRO A 154 -3.19 11.75 20.47
N PHE A 155 -3.12 10.50 20.03
CA PHE A 155 -4.24 9.56 20.01
C PHE A 155 -3.92 8.31 20.85
N LYS A 156 -4.93 7.74 21.50
CA LYS A 156 -4.77 6.50 22.27
C LYS A 156 -4.86 5.30 21.33
N LEU A 157 -3.76 4.56 21.21
CA LEU A 157 -3.68 3.32 20.47
C LEU A 157 -4.17 2.14 21.33
N ALA A 158 -4.94 1.24 20.71
CA ALA A 158 -5.25 -0.04 21.31
C ALA A 158 -3.99 -0.92 21.26
N GLY A 159 -3.34 -1.13 22.42
CA GLY A 159 -2.03 -1.80 22.49
C GLY A 159 -2.01 -3.20 21.89
N ARG A 160 -3.04 -4.02 22.13
CA ARG A 160 -3.10 -5.41 21.62
C ARG A 160 -3.06 -5.50 20.07
N PRO A 161 -3.98 -4.88 19.31
CA PRO A 161 -3.91 -4.93 17.86
C PRO A 161 -2.68 -4.20 17.31
N PHE A 162 -2.26 -3.09 17.93
CA PHE A 162 -1.05 -2.37 17.50
C PHE A 162 0.21 -3.24 17.61
N THR A 163 0.45 -3.87 18.76
CA THR A 163 1.61 -4.76 18.95
C THR A 163 1.59 -5.94 17.99
N ARG A 164 0.41 -6.54 17.73
CA ARG A 164 0.27 -7.59 16.72
C ARG A 164 0.72 -7.08 15.35
N ASP A 165 0.19 -5.94 14.90
CA ASP A 165 0.46 -5.41 13.57
C ASP A 165 1.95 -5.04 13.42
N CYS A 166 2.56 -4.45 14.45
CA CYS A 166 4.00 -4.20 14.48
C CYS A 166 4.82 -5.48 14.41
N VAL A 167 4.49 -6.52 15.18
CA VAL A 167 5.24 -7.79 15.18
C VAL A 167 5.21 -8.45 13.81
N PHE A 168 4.03 -8.52 13.17
CA PHE A 168 3.92 -9.08 11.83
C PHE A 168 4.69 -8.24 10.80
N TYR A 169 4.60 -6.91 10.88
CA TYR A 169 5.34 -6.02 9.98
C TYR A 169 6.86 -6.17 10.15
N PHE A 170 7.37 -6.18 11.38
CA PHE A 170 8.79 -6.42 11.65
C PHE A 170 9.25 -7.79 11.18
N SER A 171 8.42 -8.83 11.34
CA SER A 171 8.74 -10.17 10.84
C SER A 171 8.84 -10.20 9.31
N ALA A 172 7.93 -9.53 8.61
CA ALA A 172 7.94 -9.42 7.15
C ALA A 172 9.15 -8.60 6.68
N ALA A 173 9.45 -7.48 7.35
CA ALA A 173 10.61 -6.65 7.04
C ALA A 173 11.93 -7.38 7.28
N ALA A 174 12.06 -8.13 8.38
CA ALA A 174 13.24 -8.94 8.67
C ALA A 174 13.43 -10.06 7.64
N TRP A 175 12.34 -10.73 7.24
CA TRP A 175 12.39 -11.72 6.16
C TRP A 175 12.80 -11.09 4.83
N ALA A 176 12.23 -9.93 4.48
CA ALA A 176 12.59 -9.20 3.27
C ALA A 176 14.07 -8.81 3.30
N PHE A 177 14.56 -8.28 4.42
CA PHE A 177 15.97 -7.95 4.59
C PHE A 177 16.89 -9.18 4.41
N TYR A 178 16.51 -10.32 4.99
CA TYR A 178 17.24 -11.59 4.80
C TYR A 178 17.31 -11.98 3.32
N MET A 179 16.18 -11.92 2.60
CA MET A 179 16.11 -12.21 1.16
C MET A 179 17.05 -11.30 0.35
N PHE A 180 17.07 -9.99 0.64
CA PHE A 180 17.97 -9.05 -0.03
C PHE A 180 19.45 -9.31 0.30
N TYR A 181 19.74 -9.68 1.54
CA TYR A 181 21.10 -10.01 1.95
C TYR A 181 21.63 -11.26 1.22
N THR A 182 20.77 -12.26 1.02
CA THR A 182 21.15 -13.49 0.28
C THR A 182 21.24 -13.29 -1.23
N GLY A 183 20.61 -12.25 -1.79
CA GLY A 183 20.59 -11.98 -3.24
C GLY A 183 19.81 -12.98 -4.10
N GLU A 184 19.33 -14.08 -3.51
CA GLU A 184 18.57 -15.12 -4.21
C GLU A 184 17.07 -15.00 -3.94
N ILE A 185 16.28 -14.72 -4.99
CA ILE A 185 14.82 -14.70 -4.91
C ILE A 185 14.27 -16.05 -5.38
N THR A 186 13.96 -16.93 -4.43
CA THR A 186 13.40 -18.26 -4.70
C THR A 186 11.87 -18.27 -4.57
N MET A 187 11.21 -19.22 -5.23
CA MET A 187 9.76 -19.45 -5.11
C MET A 187 9.33 -19.72 -3.66
N LEU A 188 10.23 -20.29 -2.84
CA LEU A 188 9.96 -20.56 -1.43
C LEU A 188 9.74 -19.26 -0.63
N HIS A 189 10.52 -18.21 -0.91
CA HIS A 189 10.32 -16.91 -0.26
C HIS A 189 8.98 -16.28 -0.63
N ALA A 190 8.57 -16.38 -1.90
CA ALA A 190 7.27 -15.89 -2.35
C ALA A 190 6.11 -16.61 -1.64
N ILE A 191 6.15 -17.95 -1.56
CA ILE A 191 5.16 -18.74 -0.81
C ILE A 191 5.18 -18.34 0.67
N GLY A 192 6.37 -18.15 1.26
CA GLY A 192 6.53 -17.69 2.63
C GLY A 192 5.82 -16.37 2.93
N PHE A 193 5.98 -15.35 2.08
CA PHE A 193 5.28 -14.07 2.22
C PHE A 193 3.76 -14.20 2.09
N ILE A 194 3.28 -15.02 1.16
CA ILE A 194 1.83 -15.29 1.00
C ILE A 194 1.28 -15.97 2.25
N CYS A 195 1.96 -17.01 2.75
CA CYS A 195 1.57 -17.69 3.98
C CYS A 195 1.56 -16.73 5.18
N LEU A 196 2.59 -15.89 5.33
CA LEU A 196 2.67 -14.90 6.39
C LEU A 196 1.48 -13.92 6.32
N TYR A 197 1.14 -13.44 5.12
CA TYR A 197 -0.02 -12.58 4.92
C TYR A 197 -1.34 -13.29 5.25
N CYS A 198 -1.54 -14.54 4.80
CA CYS A 198 -2.73 -15.31 5.13
C CYS A 198 -2.88 -15.54 6.64
N VAL A 199 -1.80 -15.87 7.35
CA VAL A 199 -1.79 -16.04 8.80
C VAL A 199 -2.12 -14.72 9.50
N TYR A 200 -1.48 -13.62 9.09
CA TYR A 200 -1.79 -12.28 9.61
C TYR A 200 -3.28 -11.94 9.43
N MET A 201 -3.82 -12.11 8.22
CA MET A 201 -5.22 -11.84 7.92
C MET A 201 -6.17 -12.71 8.75
N ALA A 202 -5.89 -14.01 8.88
CA ALA A 202 -6.68 -14.90 9.72
C ALA A 202 -6.69 -14.43 11.18
N LEU A 203 -5.52 -14.06 11.73
CA LEU A 203 -5.41 -13.54 13.10
C LEU A 203 -6.13 -12.21 13.29
N VAL A 204 -6.08 -11.32 12.29
CA VAL A 204 -6.83 -10.05 12.30
C VAL A 204 -8.32 -10.32 12.38
N VAL A 205 -8.85 -11.17 11.50
CA VAL A 205 -10.27 -11.51 11.42
C VAL A 205 -10.74 -12.23 12.69
N VAL A 206 -10.01 -13.25 13.14
CA VAL A 206 -10.32 -14.01 14.36
C VAL A 206 -10.29 -13.10 15.59
N SER A 207 -9.22 -12.32 15.78
CA SER A 207 -9.13 -11.35 16.89
C SER A 207 -10.27 -10.34 16.85
N GLY A 208 -10.70 -9.94 15.66
CA GLY A 208 -11.83 -9.08 15.44
C GLY A 208 -13.16 -9.67 15.90
N ILE A 209 -13.46 -10.87 15.43
CA ILE A 209 -14.68 -11.60 15.79
C ILE A 209 -14.74 -11.86 17.29
N LEU A 210 -13.61 -12.27 17.91
CA LEU A 210 -13.53 -12.47 19.36
C LEU A 210 -13.78 -11.18 20.12
N TYR A 211 -13.22 -10.05 19.66
CA TYR A 211 -13.42 -8.75 20.30
C TYR A 211 -14.88 -8.29 20.23
N GLN A 212 -15.55 -8.47 19.09
CA GLN A 212 -16.98 -8.16 18.95
C GLN A 212 -17.84 -9.03 19.87
N ARG A 213 -17.55 -10.34 19.97
CA ARG A 213 -18.24 -11.24 20.90
C ARG A 213 -18.03 -10.86 22.37
N TYR A 214 -16.83 -10.40 22.71
CA TYR A 214 -16.53 -9.92 24.05
C TYR A 214 -17.38 -8.68 24.39
N LEU A 215 -17.44 -7.69 23.48
CA LEU A 215 -18.25 -6.48 23.68
C LEU A 215 -19.75 -6.78 23.80
N ALA A 216 -20.28 -7.67 22.97
CA ALA A 216 -21.69 -8.09 23.06
C ALA A 216 -22.01 -8.73 24.42
N LYS A 217 -21.13 -9.62 24.92
CA LYS A 217 -21.29 -10.22 26.24
C LYS A 217 -21.22 -9.22 27.38
N GLU A 218 -20.33 -8.22 27.29
CA GLU A 218 -20.21 -7.19 28.32
C GLU A 218 -21.45 -6.30 28.37
N GLN A 219 -22.02 -5.96 27.21
CA GLN A 219 -23.29 -5.23 27.12
C GLN A 219 -24.44 -6.05 27.71
N ASP A 220 -24.54 -7.34 27.38
CA ASP A 220 -25.56 -8.24 27.96
C ASP A 220 -25.43 -8.38 29.48
N CYS A 221 -24.21 -8.35 30.03
CA CYS A 221 -23.97 -8.40 31.48
C CYS A 221 -24.45 -7.11 32.15
N LYS A 222 -24.06 -5.95 31.61
CA LYS A 222 -24.49 -4.63 32.12
C LYS A 222 -26.01 -4.49 32.10
N HIS A 223 -26.65 -4.96 31.02
CA HIS A 223 -28.10 -4.92 30.89
C HIS A 223 -28.79 -5.78 31.97
N ARG A 224 -28.26 -6.98 32.24
CA ARG A 224 -28.75 -7.86 33.31
C ARG A 224 -28.54 -7.28 34.72
N ASP A 225 -27.42 -6.62 34.97
CA ASP A 225 -27.13 -6.03 36.28
C ASP A 225 -28.03 -4.80 36.54
N GLN A 226 -28.29 -3.97 35.52
CA GLN A 226 -29.25 -2.87 35.60
C GLN A 226 -30.68 -3.36 35.84
N GLU A 227 -31.09 -4.45 35.18
CA GLU A 227 -32.43 -5.01 35.32
C GLU A 227 -32.68 -5.55 36.74
N LYS A 228 -31.67 -6.19 37.35
CA LYS A 228 -31.71 -6.64 38.76
C LYS A 228 -31.80 -5.46 39.73
N ALA A 229 -30.97 -4.43 39.55
CA ALA A 229 -31.00 -3.24 40.42
C ALA A 229 -32.37 -2.52 40.40
N CYS A 230 -33.02 -2.46 39.24
CA CYS A 230 -34.35 -1.85 39.08
C CYS A 230 -35.49 -2.71 39.68
N GLN A 231 -35.28 -4.04 39.81
CA GLN A 231 -36.22 -4.93 40.49
C GLN A 231 -36.12 -4.81 42.02
N ASP A 232 -34.92 -4.63 42.55
CA ASP A 232 -34.68 -4.45 44.00
C ASP A 232 -35.19 -3.10 44.53
N GLU A 233 -35.27 -2.06 43.68
CA GLU A 233 -35.79 -0.73 44.05
C GLU A 233 -37.31 -0.60 44.09
N LYS A 234 -38.10 -1.60 43.65
CA LYS A 234 -39.56 -1.51 43.70
C LYS A 234 -40.05 -1.65 45.15
N PRO A 235 -40.70 -0.63 45.75
CA PRO A 235 -41.23 -0.75 47.10
C PRO A 235 -42.25 -1.89 47.13
N ALA A 236 -42.13 -2.76 48.15
CA ALA A 236 -43.08 -3.83 48.40
C ALA A 236 -44.50 -3.24 48.38
N LYS A 237 -45.31 -3.64 47.39
CA LYS A 237 -46.72 -3.24 47.34
C LYS A 237 -47.35 -3.70 48.66
N ASN A 238 -47.68 -2.73 49.51
CA ASN A 238 -48.41 -2.97 50.75
C ASN A 238 -49.79 -3.51 50.36
N GLY A 239 -49.92 -4.83 50.41
CA GLY A 239 -51.15 -5.55 50.17
C GLY A 239 -51.84 -5.75 51.51
N ARG A 240 -53.05 -5.15 51.59
CA ARG A 240 -54.07 -5.24 52.65
C ARG A 240 -54.07 -4.16 53.72
#